data_AF-A0A1C0VQD5-F1
#
_entry.id   AF-A0A1C0VQD5-F1
#
_cell.length_a   1.000
_cell.length_b   1.000
_cell.length_c   1.000
_cell.angle_alpha   90.00
_cell.angle_beta   90.00
_cell.angle_gamma   90.00
#
_symmetry.space_group_name_H-M   'P 1'
#
loop_
_entity.id
_entity.type
_entity.pdbx_description
1 polymer ?
#
loop_
_entity_poly.entity_id
_entity_poly.type
_entity_poly.pdbx_seq_one_letter_code
_entity_poly.pdbx_strand_id
1 'polypeptide(L)' 'MTTNIQFNAKVNDGKIEIPVEYQDEIHNAEIVQIVILKPLSQKKRFPQTGIIAQLTANPIQIDNFKPLTREEANERW' A
#
# COMPACT_ATOMS: atom_id res chain seq x y z
N MET A 1 26.78 25.15 -1.39
CA MET A 1 25.41 25.18 -0.85
C MET A 1 24.59 24.20 -1.67
N THR A 2 23.89 23.26 -1.04
CA THR A 2 23.14 22.22 -1.76
C THR A 2 21.67 22.65 -1.79
N THR A 3 21.18 23.01 -2.98
CA THR A 3 19.76 23.32 -3.22
C THR A 3 19.04 22.03 -3.62
N ASN A 4 18.05 21.63 -2.82
CA ASN A 4 17.24 20.44 -3.08
C ASN A 4 15.86 20.85 -3.57
N ILE A 5 15.37 20.19 -4.62
CA ILE A 5 14.08 20.45 -5.23
C ILE A 5 13.27 19.16 -5.16
N GLN A 6 12.04 19.26 -4.67
CA GLN A 6 11.13 18.12 -4.51
C GLN A 6 9.86 18.40 -5.30
N PHE A 7 9.53 17.50 -6.22
CA PHE A 7 8.32 17.59 -7.03
C PHE A 7 7.69 16.21 -7.20
N ASN A 8 6.41 16.20 -7.59
CA ASN A 8 5.68 14.98 -7.90
C ASN A 8 5.66 14.77 -9.41
N ALA A 9 6.03 13.57 -9.85
CA ALA A 9 6.00 13.15 -11.23
C ALA A 9 4.96 12.04 -11.43
N LYS A 10 4.36 11.98 -12.62
CA LYS A 10 3.47 10.88 -12.98
C LYS A 10 4.30 9.67 -13.40
N VAL A 11 3.80 8.48 -13.10
CA VAL A 11 4.38 7.23 -13.54
C VAL A 11 3.47 6.62 -14.59
N ASN A 12 3.91 6.61 -15.83
CA ASN A 12 3.22 6.00 -16.96
C ASN A 12 4.04 4.81 -17.47
N ASP A 13 3.47 3.61 -17.38
CA ASP A 13 4.11 2.37 -17.86
C ASP A 13 5.55 2.16 -17.34
N GLY A 14 5.76 2.41 -16.04
CA GLY A 14 7.07 2.28 -15.40
C GLY A 14 8.06 3.41 -15.72
N LYS A 15 7.69 4.39 -16.55
CA LYS A 15 8.48 5.59 -16.83
C LYS A 15 7.99 6.75 -15.96
N ILE A 16 8.94 7.42 -15.31
CA ILE A 16 8.67 8.65 -14.55
C ILE A 16 8.70 9.81 -15.54
N GLU A 17 7.57 10.49 -15.72
CA GLU A 17 7.47 11.66 -16.58
C GLU A 17 7.79 12.92 -15.79
N ILE A 18 8.95 13.50 -16.07
CA ILE A 18 9.39 14.74 -15.43
C ILE A 18 8.59 15.92 -16.03
N PRO A 19 7.90 16.71 -15.20
CA PRO A 19 7.21 17.92 -15.64
C PRO A 19 8.18 18.90 -16.31
N VAL A 20 7.72 19.59 -17.37
CA VAL A 20 8.56 20.49 -18.18
C VAL A 20 9.25 21.56 -17.33
N GLU A 21 8.58 22.05 -16.29
CA GLU A 21 9.10 23.07 -15.38
C GLU A 21 10.40 22.65 -14.64
N TYR A 22 10.66 21.35 -14.50
CA TYR A 22 11.84 20.81 -13.80
C TYR A 22 12.86 20.15 -14.75
N GLN A 23 12.63 20.16 -16.06
CA GLN A 23 13.50 19.48 -17.02
C GLN A 23 14.89 20.12 -17.10
N ASP A 24 14.95 21.46 -17.13
CA ASP A 24 16.23 22.19 -17.14
C ASP A 24 17.04 21.94 -15.85
N GLU A 25 16.38 21.86 -14.71
CA GLU A 25 17.05 21.60 -13.42
C GLU A 25 17.60 20.17 -13.37
N ILE A 26 16.87 19.19 -13.90
CA ILE A 26 17.35 17.80 -13.96
C ILE A 26 18.44 17.59 -15.00
N HIS A 27 18.40 18.30 -16.13
CA HIS A 27 19.47 18.20 -17.14
C HIS A 27 20.84 18.58 -16.58
N ASN A 28 20.86 19.49 -15.60
CA ASN A 28 22.07 19.96 -14.93
C ASN A 28 22.40 19.19 -13.64
N ALA A 29 21.61 18.18 -13.26
CA ALA A 29 21.79 17.43 -12.03
C ALA A 29 22.61 16.15 -12.25
N GLU A 30 23.58 15.90 -11.37
CA GLU A 30 24.44 14.70 -11.42
C GLU A 30 23.77 13.47 -10.79
N ILE A 31 22.99 13.66 -9.71
CA ILE A 31 22.35 12.59 -8.93
C ILE A 31 20.95 13.05 -8.49
N VAL A 32 19.98 12.13 -8.55
CA VAL A 32 18.60 12.36 -8.07
C VAL A 32 18.21 11.35 -6.98
N GLN A 33 17.44 11.79 -5.99
CA GLN A 33 16.82 10.94 -4.97
C GLN A 33 15.33 10.76 -5.28
N ILE A 34 14.85 9.53 -5.36
CA ILE A 34 13.47 9.21 -5.76
C ILE A 34 12.70 8.61 -4.58
N VAL A 35 11.50 9.13 -4.32
CA VAL A 35 10.54 8.58 -3.34
C VAL A 35 9.30 8.09 -4.09
N ILE A 36 9.02 6.79 -4.03
CA ILE A 36 7.86 6.18 -4.70
C ILE A 36 6.68 6.10 -3.73
N LEU A 37 5.66 6.94 -3.97
CA LEU A 37 4.40 6.88 -3.24
C LEU A 37 3.51 5.79 -3.86
N LYS A 38 3.50 4.61 -3.23
CA LYS A 38 2.56 3.55 -3.62
C LYS A 38 1.20 3.85 -2.98
N PRO A 39 0.09 3.84 -3.73
CA PRO A 39 -1.22 3.84 -3.10
C PRO A 39 -1.24 2.65 -2.14
N LEU A 40 -1.78 2.85 -0.94
CA LEU A 40 -2.06 1.76 -0.03
C LEU A 40 -2.91 0.76 -0.82
N SER A 41 -2.32 -0.36 -1.25
CA SER A 41 -3.07 -1.46 -1.83
C SER A 41 -4.24 -1.69 -0.90
N GLN A 42 -5.45 -1.45 -1.39
CA GLN A 42 -6.65 -1.84 -0.69
C GLN A 42 -6.61 -3.36 -0.65
N LYS A 43 -5.83 -3.94 0.28
CA LYS A 43 -5.94 -5.34 0.70
C LYS A 43 -7.43 -5.56 0.81
N LYS A 44 -7.99 -6.54 0.08
CA LYS A 44 -9.43 -6.83 0.04
C LYS A 44 -9.98 -6.66 1.46
N ARG A 45 -10.59 -5.51 1.72
CA ARG A 45 -11.03 -5.18 3.07
C ARG A 45 -12.29 -5.98 3.24
N PHE A 46 -12.34 -6.80 4.27
CA PHE A 46 -13.62 -7.33 4.71
C PHE A 46 -14.55 -6.12 4.88
N PRO A 47 -15.79 -6.20 4.34
CA PRO A 47 -16.75 -5.12 4.49
C PRO A 47 -16.84 -4.79 5.98
N GLN A 48 -16.63 -3.52 6.32
CA GLN A 48 -16.65 -3.03 7.69
C GLN A 48 -18.09 -2.90 8.22
N THR A 49 -19.07 -3.27 7.40
CA THR A 49 -20.51 -3.15 7.64
C THR A 49 -21.20 -4.46 7.28
N GLY A 50 -22.42 -4.66 7.80
CA GLY A 50 -23.23 -5.86 7.58
C GLY A 50 -23.08 -6.92 8.68
N ILE A 51 -23.88 -7.98 8.57
CA ILE A 51 -24.01 -9.03 9.60
C ILE A 51 -22.67 -9.70 9.88
N ILE A 52 -21.89 -10.03 8.84
CA ILE A 52 -20.56 -10.66 9.00
C ILE A 52 -19.60 -9.76 9.79
N ALA A 53 -19.63 -8.44 9.57
CA ALA A 53 -18.79 -7.50 10.32
C ALA A 53 -19.19 -7.45 11.81
N GLN A 54 -20.49 -7.43 12.11
CA GLN A 54 -21.01 -7.41 13.47
C GLN A 54 -20.68 -8.69 14.26
N LEU A 55 -20.79 -9.85 13.60
CA LEU A 55 -20.45 -11.14 14.19
C LEU A 55 -18.94 -11.30 14.43
N THR A 56 -18.12 -10.80 13.50
CA THR A 56 -16.65 -10.82 13.66
C THR A 56 -16.19 -9.90 14.78
N ALA A 57 -16.87 -8.77 14.99
CA ALA A 57 -16.57 -7.84 16.09
C ALA A 57 -17.01 -8.36 17.47
N ASN A 58 -18.01 -9.27 17.51
CA ASN A 58 -18.56 -9.84 18.74
C ASN A 58 -18.57 -11.37 18.69
N PRO A 59 -17.40 -12.02 18.73
CA PRO A 59 -17.34 -13.48 18.72
C PRO A 59 -17.90 -14.05 20.02
N ILE A 60 -18.54 -15.22 19.93
CA ILE A 60 -18.95 -15.99 21.10
C ILE A 60 -17.69 -16.50 21.79
N GLN A 61 -17.48 -16.10 23.04
CA GLN A 61 -16.37 -16.56 23.86
C GLN A 61 -16.73 -17.94 24.41
N ILE A 62 -15.95 -18.96 24.02
CA ILE A 62 -16.12 -20.33 24.48
C ILE A 62 -14.83 -20.73 25.19
N ASP A 63 -14.96 -21.27 26.40
CA ASP A 63 -13.82 -21.80 27.13
C ASP A 63 -13.14 -22.90 26.29
N ASN A 64 -11.81 -22.84 26.23
CA ASN A 64 -10.96 -23.75 25.44
C ASN A 64 -11.09 -23.64 23.91
N PHE A 65 -11.67 -22.57 23.36
CA PHE A 65 -11.63 -22.34 21.92
C PHE A 65 -10.19 -22.06 21.43
N LYS A 66 -9.67 -22.96 20.58
CA LYS A 66 -8.39 -22.77 19.91
C LYS A 66 -8.65 -22.52 18.41
N PRO A 67 -8.42 -21.29 17.91
CA PRO A 67 -8.54 -21.02 16.49
C PRO A 67 -7.53 -21.86 15.70
N LEU A 68 -7.98 -22.43 14.59
CA LEU A 68 -7.11 -23.12 13.65
C LEU A 68 -6.24 -22.10 12.90
N THR A 69 -5.01 -22.50 12.60
CA THR A 69 -4.17 -21.77 11.65
C THR A 69 -4.74 -21.91 10.23
N ARG A 70 -4.31 -21.02 9.34
CA ARG A 70 -4.77 -21.02 7.95
C ARG A 70 -4.37 -22.31 7.23
N GLU A 71 -3.20 -22.83 7.57
CA GLU A 71 -2.63 -24.06 7.05
C GLU A 71 -3.51 -25.25 7.49
N GLU A 72 -3.80 -25.37 8.78
CA GLU A 72 -4.66 -26.43 9.35
C GLU A 72 -6.09 -26.42 8.79
N ALA A 73 -6.64 -25.23 8.50
CA ALA A 73 -7.97 -25.11 7.90
C ALA A 73 -8.01 -25.55 6.43
N ASN A 74 -6.90 -25.37 5.69
CA ASN A 74 -6.81 -25.65 4.27
C ASN A 74 -6.52 -27.13 3.97
N GLU A 75 -5.94 -27.87 4.91
CA GLU A 75 -5.66 -29.31 4.78
C GLU A 75 -6.93 -30.21 4.84
N ARG A 76 -8.11 -29.63 5.11
CA ARG A 76 -9.38 -30.37 5.24
C ARG A 76 -10.19 -30.47 3.94
N TRP A 77 -9.61 -30.08 2.81
CA TRP A 77 -10.19 -30.15 1.46
C TRP A 77 -9.19 -30.79 0.49
#